data_AF-A0A443QS16-F1
#
_entry.id   AF-A0A443QS16-F1
#
_cell.length_a   1.000
_cell.length_b   1.000
_cell.length_c   1.000
_cell.angle_alpha   90.00
_cell.angle_beta   90.00
_cell.angle_gamma   90.00
#
_symmetry.space_group_name_H-M   'P 1'
#
loop_
_entity.id
_entity.type
_entity.pdbx_description
1 polymer ?
#
loop_
_entity_poly.entity_id
_entity_poly.type
_entity_poly.pdbx_seq_one_letter_code
_entity_poly.pdbx_strand_id
1 'polypeptide(L)'
;TVFLFFLVVVAAKEREKRRVICEYQPTPKCKRAAKSIYRTIDGSCNNLKHPKWGKSYTCYPRFMDANYPDVYGHDIMNPMLLNARKLSNSLFKEDVPHKSDKHNLMLMNWGQILANEMTYTSGILLPLYFRQIEPCCNGSEASFHPQCAPIFIPRDDFLNKDLGHTCMNFVRSEDIECFVSGDDYVNSNPWKTAVQTVFVREHNRLATLYRNAFPHLDDDELFQRARRILIAKVQMITYNEFLPAFFGPDLMEEFKLAVLKNGYTDYDENIDPSTTIEFSTAAFRAIGHSMVSSDTTRRLANGNVIKDQIDYTWHHIVNFTKGRLDQYIRGYLFDPSNKIDMFLRTQCEITWKKISTIFPNMEQICLL
;
A
#
# COMPACT_ATOMS: atom_id res chain seq x y z
N THR A 1 22.20 -16.73 -9.94
CA THR A 1 22.98 -16.83 -8.69
C THR A 1 24.28 -16.04 -8.78
N VAL A 2 24.33 -14.89 -8.08
CA VAL A 2 25.51 -14.06 -7.75
C VAL A 2 26.41 -13.65 -8.93
N PHE A 3 26.16 -12.47 -9.53
CA PHE A 3 27.17 -11.50 -9.98
C PHE A 3 26.50 -10.45 -10.89
N LEU A 4 26.01 -9.36 -10.31
CA LEU A 4 25.82 -8.06 -10.96
C LEU A 4 25.68 -6.97 -9.88
N PHE A 5 26.66 -6.98 -8.98
CA PHE A 5 26.89 -6.02 -7.89
C PHE A 5 28.04 -5.04 -8.21
N PHE A 6 28.51 -4.98 -9.47
CA PHE A 6 29.68 -4.21 -9.86
C PHE A 6 29.38 -3.44 -11.15
N LEU A 7 28.95 -2.18 -11.03
CA LEU A 7 29.37 -1.04 -11.86
C LEU A 7 28.69 0.29 -11.43
N VAL A 8 28.82 0.64 -10.14
CA VAL A 8 28.93 2.05 -9.70
C VAL A 8 30.04 2.13 -8.66
N VAL A 9 31.24 1.70 -9.05
CA VAL A 9 32.49 1.95 -8.32
C VAL A 9 33.47 2.46 -9.37
N VAL A 10 33.49 3.79 -9.56
CA VAL A 10 34.70 4.64 -9.64
C VAL A 10 34.18 6.08 -9.82
N ALA A 11 33.89 6.76 -8.70
CA ALA A 11 34.06 8.22 -8.49
C ALA A 11 33.29 8.69 -7.22
N ALA A 12 33.50 8.03 -6.08
CA ALA A 12 33.18 8.63 -4.78
C ALA A 12 34.43 8.55 -3.90
N LYS A 13 35.36 9.46 -4.20
CA LYS A 13 36.50 9.76 -3.35
C LYS A 13 35.97 10.33 -2.04
N GLU A 14 36.25 9.63 -0.94
CA GLU A 14 36.09 10.02 0.46
C GLU A 14 35.20 11.26 0.71
N ARG A 15 33.91 11.03 0.91
CA ARG A 15 33.08 11.96 1.69
C ARG A 15 32.52 11.23 2.90
N GLU A 16 32.82 11.81 4.05
CA GLU A 16 32.43 11.44 5.40
C GLU A 16 31.10 10.66 5.47
N LYS A 17 31.15 9.43 5.99
CA LYS A 17 29.96 8.64 6.35
C LYS A 17 29.16 9.39 7.41
N ARG A 18 28.17 10.19 7.02
CA ARG A 18 27.16 10.71 7.95
C ARG A 18 25.93 9.84 7.89
N ARG A 19 25.79 8.98 8.90
CA ARG A 19 24.55 8.28 9.24
C ARG A 19 23.43 9.32 9.38
N VAL A 20 22.38 9.20 8.59
CA VAL A 20 21.13 9.94 8.83
C VAL A 20 20.64 9.55 10.24
N ILE A 21 20.45 10.56 11.08
CA ILE A 21 20.11 10.39 12.50
C ILE A 21 18.66 9.91 12.61
N CYS A 22 18.50 8.59 12.70
CA CYS A 22 17.27 7.91 13.12
C CYS A 22 17.35 7.44 14.59
N GLU A 23 18.25 8.03 15.37
CA GLU A 23 18.74 7.44 16.62
C GLU A 23 17.86 7.70 17.85
N TYR A 24 16.86 8.58 17.78
CA TYR A 24 16.05 8.93 18.95
C TYR A 24 14.88 7.97 19.21
N GLN A 25 15.18 6.67 19.29
CA GLN A 25 14.24 5.68 19.82
C GLN A 25 14.95 4.92 20.96
N PRO A 26 14.45 4.96 22.20
CA PRO A 26 15.07 4.22 23.30
C PRO A 26 15.03 2.72 23.01
N THR A 27 16.09 1.99 23.37
CA THR A 27 16.15 0.54 23.18
C THR A 27 15.11 -0.16 24.06
N PRO A 28 14.20 -0.96 23.48
CA PRO A 28 13.17 -1.68 24.24
C PRO A 28 13.77 -2.64 25.28
N LYS A 29 13.12 -2.73 26.45
CA LYS A 29 13.50 -3.70 27.51
C LYS A 29 12.77 -5.03 27.29
N CYS A 30 13.48 -6.04 26.82
CA CYS A 30 12.85 -7.31 26.39
C CYS A 30 12.59 -8.36 27.48
N LYS A 31 12.81 -8.07 28.77
CA LYS A 31 12.66 -9.07 29.85
C LYS A 31 11.29 -9.74 29.92
N ARG A 32 10.22 -9.00 29.66
CA ARG A 32 8.84 -9.52 29.63
C ARG A 32 8.53 -10.21 28.30
N ALA A 33 8.90 -9.56 27.19
CA ALA A 33 8.68 -10.09 25.84
C ALA A 33 9.39 -11.44 25.62
N ALA A 34 10.63 -11.60 26.12
CA ALA A 34 11.38 -12.85 26.03
C ALA A 34 10.74 -14.05 26.77
N LYS A 35 9.82 -13.80 27.69
CA LYS A 35 9.05 -14.83 28.40
C LYS A 35 7.64 -15.01 27.83
N SER A 36 7.22 -14.12 26.94
CA SER A 36 5.90 -14.15 26.32
C SER A 36 5.91 -15.09 25.13
N ILE A 37 4.81 -15.83 24.95
CA ILE A 37 4.57 -16.61 23.73
C ILE A 37 3.93 -15.77 22.61
N TYR A 38 3.64 -14.49 22.89
CA TYR A 38 2.98 -13.56 21.98
C TYR A 38 3.93 -12.47 21.50
N ARG A 39 3.75 -12.10 20.22
CA ARG A 39 4.45 -10.98 19.59
C ARG A 39 3.95 -9.67 20.18
N THR A 40 4.86 -8.72 20.39
CA THR A 40 4.51 -7.33 20.71
C THR A 40 3.68 -6.71 19.57
N ILE A 41 2.94 -5.64 19.87
CA ILE A 41 2.12 -4.95 18.86
C ILE A 41 3.00 -4.18 17.88
N ASP A 42 4.08 -3.55 18.38
CA ASP A 42 5.00 -2.73 17.60
C ASP A 42 6.16 -3.54 16.97
N GLY A 43 6.20 -4.87 17.12
CA GLY A 43 7.27 -5.72 16.61
C GLY A 43 8.57 -5.68 17.42
N SER A 44 8.66 -4.86 18.47
CA SER A 44 9.85 -4.80 19.33
C SER A 44 10.16 -6.15 19.98
N CYS A 45 11.44 -6.42 20.22
CA CYS A 45 11.91 -7.65 20.87
C CYS A 45 11.57 -8.96 20.12
N ASN A 46 11.25 -8.90 18.82
CA ASN A 46 11.21 -10.08 17.97
C ASN A 46 12.59 -10.76 17.92
N ASN A 47 13.62 -9.95 17.68
CA ASN A 47 15.02 -10.33 17.83
C ASN A 47 15.55 -9.85 19.18
N LEU A 48 16.03 -10.78 20.03
CA LEU A 48 16.50 -10.46 21.38
C LEU A 48 17.88 -9.81 21.40
N LYS A 49 18.72 -10.05 20.38
CA LYS A 49 20.02 -9.40 20.19
C LYS A 49 19.87 -7.99 19.61
N HIS A 50 18.90 -7.81 18.72
CA HIS A 50 18.58 -6.55 18.06
C HIS A 50 17.11 -6.15 18.28
N PRO A 51 16.73 -5.67 19.48
CA PRO A 51 15.32 -5.40 19.85
C PRO A 51 14.53 -4.42 18.97
N LYS A 52 15.21 -3.66 18.11
CA LYS A 52 14.62 -2.65 17.22
C LYS A 52 14.40 -3.16 15.80
N TRP A 53 14.99 -4.29 15.41
CA TRP A 53 14.85 -4.84 14.06
C TRP A 53 13.40 -5.25 13.78
N GLY A 54 12.86 -4.77 12.66
CA GLY A 54 11.45 -4.96 12.28
C GLY A 54 10.42 -4.25 13.18
N LYS A 55 10.85 -3.38 14.10
CA LYS A 55 9.95 -2.60 14.96
C LYS A 55 9.26 -1.50 14.15
N SER A 56 8.00 -1.19 14.43
CA SER A 56 7.30 -0.05 13.82
C SER A 56 7.82 1.30 14.34
N TYR A 57 7.54 2.36 13.56
CA TYR A 57 8.03 3.72 13.81
C TYR A 57 9.56 3.83 13.87
N THR A 58 10.26 3.03 13.07
CA THR A 58 11.70 3.14 12.83
C THR A 58 11.98 3.50 11.37
N CYS A 59 13.15 4.05 11.11
CA CYS A 59 13.56 4.33 9.74
C CYS A 59 13.76 3.06 8.92
N TYR A 60 13.47 3.15 7.63
CA TYR A 60 13.80 2.10 6.68
C TYR A 60 15.33 1.94 6.57
N PRO A 61 15.87 0.71 6.69
CA PRO A 61 17.19 0.43 6.14
C PRO A 61 17.22 0.69 4.64
N ARG A 62 18.42 0.89 4.11
CA ARG A 62 18.65 1.09 2.69
C ARG A 62 19.57 -0.01 2.17
N PHE A 63 19.27 -0.51 0.98
CA PHE A 63 20.23 -1.36 0.26
C PHE A 63 21.43 -0.56 -0.23
N MET A 64 21.22 0.71 -0.59
CA MET A 64 22.26 1.62 -1.05
C MET A 64 22.21 2.97 -0.33
N ASP A 65 23.33 3.69 -0.36
CA ASP A 65 23.37 5.05 0.17
C ASP A 65 22.37 5.96 -0.54
N ALA A 66 21.78 6.89 0.21
CA ALA A 66 20.82 7.83 -0.34
C ALA A 66 21.52 8.76 -1.34
N ASN A 67 20.98 8.87 -2.55
CA ASN A 67 21.48 9.76 -3.60
C ASN A 67 20.57 10.99 -3.72
N TYR A 68 20.85 12.02 -2.92
CA TYR A 68 20.19 13.32 -3.01
C TYR A 68 21.16 14.36 -3.56
N PRO A 69 20.68 15.35 -4.36
CA PRO A 69 21.52 16.41 -4.89
C PRO A 69 22.04 17.37 -3.80
N ASP A 70 21.40 17.37 -2.62
CA ASP A 70 21.83 18.12 -1.45
C ASP A 70 21.94 17.24 -0.19
N VAL A 71 22.54 17.82 0.86
CA VAL A 71 22.72 17.17 2.17
C VAL A 71 21.44 17.13 3.01
N TYR A 72 20.37 17.80 2.57
CA TYR A 72 19.10 17.93 3.30
C TYR A 72 18.03 16.95 2.81
N GLY A 73 18.30 16.22 1.72
CA GLY A 73 17.34 15.27 1.15
C GLY A 73 16.27 15.94 0.30
N HIS A 74 16.52 17.15 -0.21
CA HIS A 74 15.60 17.83 -1.08
C HIS A 74 15.73 17.33 -2.51
N ASP A 75 14.58 16.92 -3.06
CA ASP A 75 14.44 16.51 -4.46
C ASP A 75 14.06 17.71 -5.36
N ILE A 76 14.50 18.92 -4.99
CA ILE A 76 14.05 20.14 -5.64
C ILE A 76 14.74 20.26 -7.00
N MET A 77 14.07 19.73 -8.01
CA MET A 77 14.31 19.99 -9.43
C MET A 77 15.75 19.76 -9.86
N ASN A 78 16.22 18.50 -9.85
CA ASN A 78 17.42 18.17 -10.62
C ASN A 78 17.07 18.27 -12.12
N PRO A 79 17.57 19.27 -12.86
CA PRO A 79 17.23 19.45 -14.28
C PRO A 79 17.79 18.34 -15.17
N MET A 80 18.68 17.48 -14.64
CA MET A 80 19.17 16.28 -15.32
C MET A 80 18.21 15.09 -15.22
N LEU A 81 17.23 15.12 -14.29
CA LEU A 81 16.25 14.05 -14.16
C LEU A 81 15.07 14.30 -15.08
N LEU A 82 14.62 13.23 -15.75
CA LEU A 82 13.43 13.28 -16.59
C LEU A 82 12.19 13.56 -15.75
N ASN A 83 11.31 14.41 -16.26
CA ASN A 83 10.01 14.64 -15.65
C ASN A 83 9.21 13.32 -15.60
N ALA A 84 8.79 12.90 -14.40
CA ALA A 84 8.09 11.63 -14.19
C ALA A 84 6.78 11.52 -14.97
N ARG A 85 6.05 12.63 -15.18
CA ARG A 85 4.82 12.64 -16.00
C ARG A 85 5.13 12.47 -17.47
N LYS A 86 6.20 13.11 -17.98
CA LYS A 86 6.67 12.91 -19.35
C LYS A 86 7.12 11.46 -19.59
N LEU A 87 7.82 10.86 -18.62
CA LEU A 87 8.18 9.45 -18.66
C LEU A 87 6.94 8.57 -18.68
N SER A 88 6.00 8.78 -17.74
CA SER A 88 4.75 8.02 -17.68
C SER A 88 3.96 8.09 -18.98
N ASN A 89 3.78 9.29 -19.55
CA ASN A 89 3.11 9.50 -20.82
C ASN A 89 3.87 8.95 -22.02
N SER A 90 5.16 8.64 -21.92
CA SER A 90 5.94 8.09 -23.03
C SER A 90 6.02 6.56 -22.97
N LEU A 91 6.00 6.01 -21.75
CA LEU A 91 6.13 4.57 -21.51
C LEU A 91 4.79 3.84 -21.42
N PHE A 92 3.78 4.47 -20.82
CA PHE A 92 2.47 3.85 -20.56
C PHE A 92 1.36 4.43 -21.43
N LYS A 93 1.70 5.04 -22.58
CA LYS A 93 0.77 5.84 -23.39
C LYS A 93 -0.31 5.01 -24.09
N GLU A 94 -0.01 3.76 -24.45
CA GLU A 94 -0.83 2.96 -25.35
C GLU A 94 -0.63 1.46 -25.14
N ASP A 95 -1.15 0.89 -24.05
CA ASP A 95 -1.44 -0.54 -24.04
C ASP A 95 -2.85 -0.79 -23.51
N VAL A 96 -3.65 -1.53 -24.29
CA VAL A 96 -4.86 -2.15 -23.79
C VAL A 96 -4.41 -3.06 -22.64
N PRO A 97 -4.92 -2.91 -21.41
CA PRO A 97 -4.44 -3.70 -20.30
C PRO A 97 -4.57 -5.20 -20.60
N HIS A 98 -3.45 -5.91 -20.67
CA HIS A 98 -3.47 -7.35 -20.89
C HIS A 98 -4.00 -8.03 -19.63
N LYS A 99 -5.18 -8.63 -19.71
CA LYS A 99 -5.73 -9.41 -18.59
C LYS A 99 -4.92 -10.68 -18.37
N SER A 100 -4.78 -11.07 -17.11
CA SER A 100 -4.17 -12.35 -16.77
C SER A 100 -5.19 -13.47 -16.98
N ASP A 101 -4.78 -14.52 -17.68
CA ASP A 101 -5.59 -15.73 -17.86
C ASP A 101 -5.47 -16.68 -16.64
N LYS A 102 -4.61 -16.33 -15.67
CA LYS A 102 -4.26 -17.17 -14.51
C LYS A 102 -4.64 -16.55 -13.18
N HIS A 103 -4.71 -15.23 -13.10
CA HIS A 103 -4.82 -14.51 -11.83
C HIS A 103 -6.07 -13.65 -11.78
N ASN A 104 -6.76 -13.70 -10.64
CA ASN A 104 -7.89 -12.83 -10.33
C ASN A 104 -7.42 -11.59 -9.54
N LEU A 105 -8.33 -10.64 -9.34
CA LEU A 105 -8.05 -9.41 -8.61
C LEU A 105 -7.76 -9.61 -7.13
N MET A 106 -8.07 -10.79 -6.56
CA MET A 106 -7.64 -11.12 -5.20
C MET A 106 -6.11 -11.13 -5.08
N LEU A 107 -5.37 -11.53 -6.12
CA LEU A 107 -3.90 -11.45 -6.12
C LEU A 107 -3.41 -10.01 -5.93
N MET A 108 -3.97 -9.07 -6.71
CA MET A 108 -3.66 -7.65 -6.62
C MET A 108 -4.01 -7.09 -5.24
N ASN A 109 -5.20 -7.42 -4.73
CA ASN A 109 -5.67 -6.96 -3.43
C ASN A 109 -4.81 -7.49 -2.27
N TRP A 110 -4.45 -8.77 -2.33
CA TRP A 110 -3.56 -9.38 -1.34
C TRP A 110 -2.20 -8.70 -1.34
N GLY A 111 -1.68 -8.37 -2.53
CA GLY A 111 -0.52 -7.50 -2.68
C GLY A 111 -0.68 -6.21 -1.89
N GLN A 112 -1.73 -5.43 -2.12
CA GLN A 112 -1.94 -4.18 -1.37
C GLN A 112 -2.00 -4.39 0.16
N ILE A 113 -2.70 -5.42 0.62
CA ILE A 113 -2.77 -5.76 2.06
C ILE A 113 -1.37 -6.04 2.60
N LEU A 114 -0.56 -6.85 1.93
CA LEU A 114 0.81 -7.14 2.34
C LEU A 114 1.70 -5.90 2.32
N ALA A 115 1.54 -5.02 1.33
CA ALA A 115 2.26 -3.75 1.28
C ALA A 115 2.02 -2.96 2.57
N ASN A 116 0.76 -2.89 3.01
CA ASN A 116 0.36 -2.11 4.18
C ASN A 116 0.65 -2.81 5.51
N GLU A 117 0.73 -4.14 5.54
CA GLU A 117 1.23 -4.89 6.71
C GLU A 117 2.76 -4.71 6.90
N MET A 118 3.52 -4.57 5.82
CA MET A 118 4.99 -4.48 5.87
C MET A 118 5.52 -3.05 5.90
N THR A 119 4.77 -2.09 5.34
CA THR A 119 5.26 -0.74 5.08
C THR A 119 4.17 0.31 5.25
N TYR A 120 4.58 1.41 5.87
CA TYR A 120 3.82 2.65 5.92
C TYR A 120 4.81 3.80 5.86
N THR A 121 4.65 4.69 4.89
CA THR A 121 5.41 5.93 4.82
C THR A 121 4.42 7.06 4.98
N SER A 122 4.42 7.71 6.15
CA SER A 122 3.59 8.88 6.38
C SER A 122 3.95 9.96 5.37
N GLY A 123 2.99 10.32 4.50
CA GLY A 123 3.09 11.57 3.76
C GLY A 123 2.96 12.74 4.73
N ILE A 124 3.51 13.90 4.35
CA ILE A 124 3.06 15.17 4.95
C ILE A 124 1.57 15.25 4.63
N LEU A 125 0.73 15.25 5.67
CA LEU A 125 -0.71 15.42 5.55
C LEU A 125 -0.98 16.81 4.97
N LEU A 126 -1.01 16.92 3.65
CA LEU A 126 -1.71 17.99 2.98
C LEU A 126 -3.20 17.73 3.21
N PRO A 127 -3.99 18.70 3.71
CA PRO A 127 -5.40 18.50 3.96
C PRO A 127 -6.09 17.97 2.70
N LEU A 128 -6.66 16.77 2.82
CA LEU A 128 -7.45 16.10 1.78
C LEU A 128 -8.73 16.91 1.54
N TYR A 129 -8.67 17.93 0.69
CA TYR A 129 -9.82 18.76 0.35
C TYR A 129 -9.87 19.12 -1.14
N PHE A 130 -9.81 18.12 -2.02
CA PHE A 130 -10.14 18.32 -3.43
C PHE A 130 -10.89 17.13 -4.02
N ARG A 131 -12.17 16.99 -3.66
CA ARG A 131 -13.16 16.59 -4.66
C ARG A 131 -13.63 17.87 -5.34
N GLN A 132 -13.55 17.92 -6.67
CA GLN A 132 -14.20 18.97 -7.45
C GLN A 132 -15.71 18.79 -7.33
N ILE A 133 -16.27 19.42 -6.30
CA ILE A 133 -17.70 19.72 -6.19
C ILE A 133 -17.91 20.95 -7.08
N GLU A 134 -18.93 20.93 -7.93
CA GLU A 134 -19.35 22.14 -8.67
C GLU A 134 -19.48 23.32 -7.68
N PRO A 135 -19.05 24.54 -8.03
CA PRO A 135 -19.11 25.65 -7.08
C PRO A 135 -20.55 25.85 -6.60
N CYS A 136 -20.80 25.78 -5.30
CA CYS A 136 -22.12 25.96 -4.71
C CYS A 136 -22.72 27.34 -4.98
N CYS A 137 -21.96 28.26 -5.58
CA CYS A 137 -22.38 29.61 -5.94
C CYS A 137 -22.71 29.79 -7.42
N ASN A 138 -22.92 28.72 -8.21
CA ASN A 138 -23.02 28.82 -9.68
C ASN A 138 -24.42 28.60 -10.29
N GLY A 139 -25.51 28.85 -9.55
CA GLY A 139 -26.87 28.66 -10.09
C GLY A 139 -27.93 29.52 -9.42
N SER A 140 -29.00 29.81 -10.16
CA SER A 140 -30.24 30.42 -9.67
C SER A 140 -30.81 29.59 -8.51
N GLU A 141 -31.46 30.28 -7.56
CA GLU A 141 -31.88 29.84 -6.22
C GLU A 141 -32.68 28.51 -6.11
N ALA A 142 -32.96 27.80 -7.21
CA ALA A 142 -33.89 26.67 -7.25
C ALA A 142 -33.25 25.26 -7.24
N SER A 143 -31.92 25.10 -7.24
CA SER A 143 -31.32 23.75 -7.24
C SER A 143 -29.86 23.71 -6.78
N PHE A 144 -29.61 23.97 -5.49
CA PHE A 144 -28.32 23.63 -4.88
C PHE A 144 -28.25 22.13 -4.59
N HIS A 145 -27.08 21.52 -4.82
CA HIS A 145 -26.83 20.12 -4.44
C HIS A 145 -27.09 19.93 -2.93
N PRO A 146 -27.63 18.79 -2.46
CA PRO A 146 -27.95 18.58 -1.03
C PRO A 146 -26.79 18.76 -0.05
N GLN A 147 -25.55 18.64 -0.55
CA GLN A 147 -24.31 18.84 0.21
C GLN A 147 -23.80 20.29 0.18
N CYS A 148 -24.38 21.18 -0.63
CA CYS A 148 -24.04 22.58 -0.64
C CYS A 148 -24.71 23.32 0.52
N ALA A 149 -23.96 24.18 1.21
CA ALA A 149 -24.48 25.12 2.18
C ALA A 149 -23.89 26.51 1.90
N PRO A 150 -24.22 27.13 0.75
CA PRO A 150 -23.62 28.40 0.34
C PRO A 150 -23.75 29.45 1.44
N ILE A 151 -22.66 30.19 1.69
CA ILE A 151 -22.70 31.31 2.62
C ILE A 151 -22.96 32.57 1.80
N PHE A 152 -24.19 33.08 1.89
CA PHE A 152 -24.57 34.30 1.20
C PHE A 152 -23.86 35.51 1.81
N ILE A 153 -23.23 36.33 0.97
CA ILE A 153 -22.56 37.55 1.40
C ILE A 153 -23.61 38.67 1.48
N PRO A 154 -23.76 39.34 2.63
CA PRO A 154 -24.64 40.51 2.76
C PRO A 154 -24.21 41.64 1.82
N ARG A 155 -25.17 42.38 1.27
CA ARG A 155 -24.89 43.47 0.30
C ARG A 155 -24.08 44.63 0.89
N ASP A 156 -24.04 44.72 2.21
CA ASP A 156 -23.37 45.73 3.04
C ASP A 156 -22.02 45.27 3.59
N ASP A 157 -21.50 44.12 3.17
CA ASP A 157 -20.17 43.63 3.55
C ASP A 157 -19.06 44.54 3.01
N PHE A 158 -18.33 45.19 3.92
CA PHE A 158 -17.28 46.15 3.63
C PHE A 158 -16.09 45.57 2.85
N LEU A 159 -15.83 44.27 2.96
CA LEU A 159 -14.71 43.58 2.31
C LEU A 159 -15.06 43.09 0.90
N ASN A 160 -16.33 42.79 0.61
CA ASN A 160 -16.77 42.24 -0.68
C ASN A 160 -17.50 43.23 -1.58
N LYS A 161 -17.77 44.46 -1.12
CA LYS A 161 -18.46 45.50 -1.89
C LYS A 161 -17.86 45.76 -3.28
N ASP A 162 -16.53 45.68 -3.40
CA ASP A 162 -15.80 45.97 -4.64
C ASP A 162 -15.59 44.75 -5.55
N LEU A 163 -15.82 43.53 -5.03
CA LEU A 163 -15.55 42.27 -5.74
C LEU A 163 -16.81 41.65 -6.37
N GLY A 164 -18.00 42.16 -6.05
CA GLY A 164 -19.26 41.72 -6.67
C GLY A 164 -19.68 40.28 -6.35
N HIS A 165 -19.03 39.61 -5.40
CA HIS A 165 -19.37 38.27 -4.96
C HIS A 165 -20.64 38.28 -4.09
N THR A 166 -21.65 37.50 -4.47
CA THR A 166 -22.91 37.35 -3.72
C THR A 166 -22.96 36.11 -2.83
N CYS A 167 -21.96 35.23 -2.97
CA CYS A 167 -21.92 33.93 -2.31
C CYS A 167 -20.47 33.47 -2.12
N MET A 168 -20.16 32.92 -0.94
CA MET A 168 -18.95 32.15 -0.69
C MET A 168 -19.27 30.66 -0.81
N ASN A 169 -18.42 29.94 -1.55
CA ASN A 169 -18.58 28.52 -1.77
C ASN A 169 -18.35 27.76 -0.45
N PHE A 170 -19.36 27.05 0.04
CA PHE A 170 -19.27 26.22 1.23
C PHE A 170 -20.06 24.92 1.03
N VAL A 171 -19.38 23.80 1.28
CA VAL A 171 -19.92 22.45 1.19
C VAL A 171 -20.01 21.91 2.61
N ARG A 172 -21.15 21.30 2.96
CA ARG A 172 -21.31 20.56 4.20
C ARG A 172 -20.32 19.40 4.22
N SER A 173 -19.59 19.25 5.32
CA SER A 173 -18.86 18.00 5.60
C SER A 173 -19.88 16.85 5.55
N GLU A 174 -19.67 15.88 4.66
CA GLU A 174 -20.41 14.62 4.75
C GLU A 174 -19.98 13.91 6.05
N ASP A 175 -20.95 13.39 6.81
CA ASP A 175 -20.72 12.36 7.83
C ASP A 175 -20.33 11.05 7.12
N ILE A 176 -19.15 11.02 6.51
CA ILE A 176 -18.59 9.76 6.04
C ILE A 176 -17.92 9.11 7.25
N GLU A 177 -18.63 8.18 7.89
CA GLU A 177 -18.02 7.27 8.86
C GLU A 177 -16.99 6.39 8.14
N CYS A 178 -15.71 6.71 8.33
CA CYS A 178 -14.60 5.89 7.86
C CYS A 178 -14.52 4.57 8.64
N PHE A 179 -14.10 3.50 7.98
CA PHE A 179 -13.73 2.28 8.70
C PHE A 179 -12.43 2.52 9.48
N VAL A 180 -12.38 1.99 10.70
CA VAL A 180 -11.19 1.98 11.54
C VAL A 180 -10.55 0.59 11.46
N SER A 181 -9.23 0.55 11.25
CA SER A 181 -8.46 -0.70 11.24
C SER A 181 -7.04 -0.47 11.75
N GLY A 182 -6.22 -1.53 11.81
CA GLY A 182 -4.79 -1.40 12.14
C GLY A 182 -3.96 -0.71 11.05
N ASP A 183 -4.53 -0.49 9.86
CA ASP A 183 -3.94 0.24 8.73
C ASP A 183 -4.79 1.47 8.39
N ASP A 184 -4.14 2.63 8.24
CA ASP A 184 -4.79 3.90 7.92
C ASP A 184 -5.36 3.92 6.50
N TYR A 185 -4.83 3.11 5.59
CA TYR A 185 -5.26 3.04 4.19
C TYR A 185 -6.41 2.06 3.96
N VAL A 186 -7.10 1.59 5.01
CA VAL A 186 -8.22 0.63 4.88
C VAL A 186 -9.36 1.16 4.01
N ASN A 187 -9.53 2.48 3.98
CA ASN A 187 -10.56 3.18 3.20
C ASN A 187 -10.11 3.55 1.77
N SER A 188 -8.91 3.12 1.34
CA SER A 188 -8.36 3.46 0.01
C SER A 188 -9.23 2.92 -1.13
N ASN A 189 -9.78 1.73 -0.99
CA ASN A 189 -10.75 1.18 -1.91
C ASN A 189 -11.66 0.17 -1.19
N PRO A 190 -12.92 0.01 -1.63
CA PRO A 190 -13.91 -0.81 -0.94
C PRO A 190 -13.56 -2.30 -0.90
N TRP A 191 -12.81 -2.81 -1.88
CA TRP A 191 -12.45 -4.22 -1.89
C TRP A 191 -11.40 -4.58 -0.83
N LYS A 192 -10.44 -3.69 -0.58
CA LYS A 192 -9.50 -3.81 0.53
C LYS A 192 -10.24 -3.77 1.87
N THR A 193 -11.16 -2.80 2.03
CA THR A 193 -11.99 -2.71 3.23
C THR A 193 -12.82 -3.99 3.46
N ALA A 194 -13.34 -4.59 2.39
CA ALA A 194 -14.09 -5.84 2.45
C ALA A 194 -13.23 -7.00 2.99
N VAL A 195 -11.99 -7.17 2.50
CA VAL A 195 -11.08 -8.22 3.00
C VAL A 195 -10.61 -7.95 4.42
N GLN A 196 -10.31 -6.70 4.77
CA GLN A 196 -9.98 -6.33 6.17
C GLN A 196 -11.15 -6.65 7.12
N THR A 197 -12.39 -6.41 6.68
CA THR A 197 -13.58 -6.79 7.46
C THR A 197 -13.68 -8.32 7.65
N VAL A 198 -13.28 -9.13 6.66
CA VAL A 198 -13.22 -10.59 6.79
C VAL A 198 -12.23 -11.00 7.88
N PHE A 199 -11.06 -10.37 7.97
CA PHE A 199 -10.08 -10.68 9.02
C PHE A 199 -10.54 -10.31 10.43
N VAL A 200 -11.22 -9.17 10.58
CA VAL A 200 -11.84 -8.80 11.87
C VAL A 200 -12.90 -9.83 12.27
N ARG A 201 -13.74 -10.26 11.33
CA ARG A 201 -14.74 -11.32 11.58
C ARG A 201 -14.08 -12.64 11.95
N GLU A 202 -12.99 -13.01 11.29
CA GLU A 202 -12.25 -14.24 11.59
C GLU A 202 -11.57 -14.18 12.97
N HIS A 203 -10.99 -13.04 13.34
CA HIS A 203 -10.47 -12.84 14.69
C HIS A 203 -11.55 -13.09 15.75
N ASN A 204 -12.71 -12.46 15.59
CA ASN A 204 -13.81 -12.62 16.54
C ASN A 204 -14.34 -14.06 16.56
N ARG A 205 -14.44 -14.72 15.40
CA ARG A 205 -14.82 -16.13 15.32
C ARG A 205 -13.84 -17.02 16.08
N LEU A 206 -12.53 -16.80 15.93
CA LEU A 206 -11.48 -17.53 16.66
C LEU A 206 -11.54 -17.26 18.16
N ALA A 207 -11.74 -16.01 18.58
CA ALA A 207 -11.88 -15.63 19.98
C ALA A 207 -13.10 -16.32 20.62
N THR A 208 -14.26 -16.36 19.94
CA THR A 208 -15.45 -17.09 20.40
C THR A 208 -15.18 -18.59 20.54
N LEU A 209 -14.48 -19.21 19.59
CA LEU A 209 -14.10 -20.62 19.69
C LEU A 209 -13.21 -20.89 20.92
N TYR A 210 -12.24 -20.02 21.19
CA TYR A 210 -11.40 -20.12 22.37
C TYR A 210 -12.18 -19.92 23.67
N ARG A 211 -13.10 -18.95 23.73
CA ARG A 211 -13.97 -18.71 24.90
C ARG A 211 -14.81 -19.94 25.22
N ASN A 212 -15.35 -20.61 24.20
CA ASN A 212 -16.16 -21.82 24.37
C ASN A 212 -15.33 -23.02 24.83
N ALA A 213 -14.12 -23.20 24.28
CA ALA A 213 -13.23 -24.30 24.63
C ALA A 213 -12.51 -24.11 25.97
N PHE A 214 -12.21 -22.86 26.35
CA PHE A 214 -11.47 -22.49 27.55
C PHE A 214 -12.15 -21.31 28.27
N PRO A 215 -13.26 -21.56 29.01
CA PRO A 215 -14.06 -20.49 29.63
C PRO A 215 -13.32 -19.64 30.67
N HIS A 216 -12.25 -20.19 31.26
CA HIS A 216 -11.47 -19.57 32.32
C HIS A 216 -10.44 -18.53 31.85
N LEU A 217 -10.19 -18.42 30.54
CA LEU A 217 -9.25 -17.44 30.01
C LEU A 217 -9.82 -16.02 30.12
N ASP A 218 -8.98 -15.03 30.39
CA ASP A 218 -9.37 -13.63 30.33
C ASP A 218 -9.44 -13.13 28.87
N ASP A 219 -9.97 -11.92 28.67
CA ASP A 219 -10.15 -11.35 27.33
C ASP A 219 -8.81 -11.07 26.62
N ASP A 220 -7.77 -10.70 27.35
CA ASP A 220 -6.43 -10.45 26.80
C ASP A 220 -5.84 -11.73 26.20
N GLU A 221 -5.94 -12.84 26.92
CA GLU A 221 -5.47 -14.14 26.48
C GLU A 221 -6.27 -14.66 25.29
N LEU A 222 -7.58 -14.43 25.25
CA LEU A 222 -8.41 -14.75 24.08
C LEU A 222 -7.99 -13.94 22.85
N PHE A 223 -7.80 -12.63 23.00
CA PHE A 223 -7.35 -11.75 21.93
C PHE A 223 -6.00 -12.21 21.37
N GLN A 224 -5.01 -12.44 22.25
CA GLN A 224 -3.66 -12.81 21.80
C GLN A 224 -3.63 -14.20 21.13
N ARG A 225 -4.42 -15.17 21.61
CA ARG A 225 -4.54 -16.49 20.97
C ARG A 225 -5.20 -16.41 19.60
N ALA A 226 -6.30 -15.66 19.48
CA ALA A 226 -6.97 -15.43 18.19
C ALA A 226 -6.05 -14.70 17.20
N ARG A 227 -5.36 -13.64 17.66
CA ARG A 227 -4.37 -12.89 16.87
C ARG A 227 -3.23 -13.80 16.38
N ARG A 228 -2.70 -14.68 17.25
CA ARG A 228 -1.61 -15.60 16.88
C ARG A 228 -2.01 -16.55 15.75
N ILE A 229 -3.21 -17.11 15.79
CA ILE A 229 -3.72 -17.97 14.69
C ILE A 229 -3.93 -17.15 13.42
N LEU A 230 -4.53 -15.96 13.54
CA LEU A 230 -4.79 -15.12 12.38
C LEU A 230 -3.49 -14.72 11.65
N ILE A 231 -2.44 -14.36 12.39
CA ILE A 231 -1.10 -14.11 11.84
C ILE A 231 -0.58 -15.34 11.09
N ALA A 232 -0.72 -16.53 11.66
CA ALA A 232 -0.30 -17.77 11.00
C ALA A 232 -1.07 -18.02 9.69
N LYS A 233 -2.38 -17.73 9.66
CA LYS A 233 -3.18 -17.83 8.43
C LYS A 233 -2.70 -16.86 7.36
N VAL A 234 -2.44 -15.61 7.71
CA VAL A 234 -1.91 -14.60 6.77
C VAL A 234 -0.55 -15.02 6.22
N GLN A 235 0.35 -15.52 7.07
CA GLN A 235 1.65 -16.05 6.65
C GLN A 235 1.50 -17.25 5.70
N MET A 236 0.62 -18.20 6.02
CA MET A 236 0.37 -19.36 5.17
C MET A 236 -0.20 -18.96 3.81
N ILE A 237 -1.23 -18.11 3.76
CA ILE A 237 -1.78 -17.62 2.48
C ILE A 237 -0.69 -16.91 1.67
N THR A 238 0.16 -16.13 2.35
CA THR A 238 1.24 -15.39 1.69
C THR A 238 2.26 -16.32 1.05
N TYR A 239 2.86 -17.23 1.82
CA TYR A 239 3.96 -18.07 1.34
C TYR A 239 3.48 -19.27 0.50
N ASN A 240 2.27 -19.79 0.76
CA ASN A 240 1.75 -20.98 0.08
C ASN A 240 0.91 -20.65 -1.17
N GLU A 241 0.28 -19.48 -1.24
CA GLU A 241 -0.64 -19.14 -2.34
C GLU A 241 -0.19 -17.89 -3.11
N PHE A 242 0.06 -16.79 -2.40
CA PHE A 242 0.40 -15.51 -3.05
C PHE A 242 1.79 -15.53 -3.69
N LEU A 243 2.85 -15.89 -2.96
CA LEU A 243 4.22 -15.86 -3.48
C LEU A 243 4.41 -16.81 -4.68
N PRO A 244 3.89 -18.06 -4.69
CA PRO A 244 3.97 -18.91 -5.87
C PRO A 244 3.24 -18.35 -7.10
N ALA A 245 2.06 -17.75 -6.91
CA ALA A 245 1.32 -17.12 -8.00
C ALA A 245 2.03 -15.86 -8.53
N PHE A 246 2.73 -15.16 -7.65
CA PHE A 246 3.40 -13.91 -7.95
C PHE A 246 4.79 -14.11 -8.59
N PHE A 247 5.63 -14.98 -8.01
CA PHE A 247 7.02 -15.19 -8.43
C PHE A 247 7.20 -16.37 -9.39
N GLY A 248 6.27 -17.32 -9.41
CA GLY A 248 6.42 -18.55 -10.17
C GLY A 248 7.42 -19.54 -9.53
N PRO A 249 7.53 -20.75 -10.10
CA PRO A 249 8.29 -21.85 -9.48
C PRO A 249 9.80 -21.58 -9.37
N ASP A 250 10.40 -20.96 -10.39
CA ASP A 250 11.86 -20.78 -10.48
C ASP A 250 12.39 -19.91 -9.33
N LEU A 251 11.74 -18.78 -9.07
CA LEU A 251 12.13 -17.87 -7.99
C LEU A 251 11.76 -18.43 -6.61
N MET A 252 10.66 -19.18 -6.50
CA MET A 252 10.31 -19.87 -5.26
C MET A 252 11.37 -20.90 -4.87
N GLU A 253 11.96 -21.60 -5.85
CA GLU A 253 13.06 -22.54 -5.64
C GLU A 253 14.38 -21.83 -5.35
N GLU A 254 14.76 -20.82 -6.16
CA GLU A 254 16.02 -20.06 -5.97
C GLU A 254 16.11 -19.45 -4.57
N PHE A 255 15.01 -18.86 -4.08
CA PHE A 255 14.95 -18.22 -2.76
C PHE A 255 14.46 -19.15 -1.64
N LYS A 256 14.17 -20.43 -1.94
CA LYS A 256 13.71 -21.43 -0.96
C LYS A 256 12.50 -20.97 -0.14
N LEU A 257 11.52 -20.38 -0.82
CA LEU A 257 10.34 -19.76 -0.20
C LEU A 257 9.16 -20.72 0.00
N ALA A 258 9.28 -21.96 -0.49
CA ALA A 258 8.21 -22.95 -0.42
C ALA A 258 7.94 -23.39 1.04
N VAL A 259 6.67 -23.46 1.40
CA VAL A 259 6.24 -23.93 2.72
C VAL A 259 6.55 -25.42 2.88
N LEU A 260 7.11 -25.78 4.04
CA LEU A 260 7.40 -27.18 4.38
C LEU A 260 6.10 -27.97 4.56
N LYS A 261 6.06 -29.20 4.05
CA LYS A 261 4.91 -30.10 4.24
C LYS A 261 4.70 -30.49 5.71
N ASN A 262 5.79 -30.62 6.46
CA ASN A 262 5.80 -30.96 7.88
C ASN A 262 6.97 -30.23 8.56
N GLY A 263 6.83 -29.95 9.86
CA GLY A 263 7.87 -29.34 10.68
C GLY A 263 7.80 -27.81 10.75
N TYR A 264 8.91 -27.19 11.15
CA TYR A 264 9.05 -25.74 11.30
C TYR A 264 10.22 -25.24 10.47
N THR A 265 10.14 -23.99 10.02
CA THR A 265 11.29 -23.27 9.46
C THR A 265 12.23 -22.86 10.58
N ASP A 266 13.52 -22.77 10.27
CA ASP A 266 14.52 -22.32 11.23
C ASP A 266 14.48 -20.79 11.39
N TYR A 267 14.62 -20.33 12.63
CA TYR A 267 14.80 -18.91 12.95
C TYR A 267 16.29 -18.58 13.00
N ASP A 268 16.73 -17.63 12.19
CA ASP A 268 18.08 -17.08 12.23
C ASP A 268 18.06 -15.66 12.81
N GLU A 269 18.66 -15.51 13.99
CA GLU A 269 18.76 -14.23 14.70
C GLU A 269 19.74 -13.23 14.07
N ASN A 270 20.52 -13.64 13.07
CA ASN A 270 21.46 -12.76 12.36
C ASN A 270 20.86 -12.11 11.11
N ILE A 271 19.64 -12.50 10.73
CA ILE A 271 18.92 -11.90 9.60
C ILE A 271 18.17 -10.66 10.10
N ASP A 272 18.37 -9.53 9.41
CA ASP A 272 17.59 -8.31 9.65
C ASP A 272 16.23 -8.40 8.91
N PRO A 273 15.09 -8.52 9.62
CA PRO A 273 13.76 -8.60 9.02
C PRO A 273 13.20 -7.22 8.60
N SER A 274 13.95 -6.14 8.75
CA SER A 274 13.47 -4.79 8.48
C SER A 274 13.23 -4.58 6.99
N THR A 275 12.04 -4.10 6.62
CA THR A 275 11.73 -3.75 5.24
C THR A 275 12.61 -2.61 4.76
N THR A 276 13.17 -2.68 3.54
CA THR A 276 14.01 -1.60 2.99
C THR A 276 13.20 -0.50 2.32
N ILE A 277 13.76 0.71 2.21
CA ILE A 277 13.08 1.83 1.54
C ILE A 277 12.81 1.52 0.06
N GLU A 278 13.74 0.86 -0.63
CA GLU A 278 13.62 0.51 -2.04
C GLU A 278 12.44 -0.44 -2.29
N PHE A 279 12.24 -1.40 -1.37
CA PHE A 279 11.08 -2.28 -1.38
C PHE A 279 9.77 -1.48 -1.19
N SER A 280 9.74 -0.62 -0.17
CA SER A 280 8.56 0.17 0.23
C SER A 280 8.10 1.19 -0.82
N THR A 281 9.04 1.92 -1.42
CA THR A 281 8.74 3.06 -2.28
C THR A 281 8.64 2.69 -3.76
N ALA A 282 9.34 1.65 -4.21
CA ALA A 282 9.45 1.31 -5.62
C ALA A 282 9.04 -0.13 -5.93
N ALA A 283 9.79 -1.12 -5.44
CA ALA A 283 9.69 -2.49 -5.95
C ALA A 283 8.29 -3.07 -5.77
N PHE A 284 7.73 -3.02 -4.56
CA PHE A 284 6.44 -3.62 -4.29
C PHE A 284 5.27 -2.85 -4.93
N ARG A 285 5.44 -1.53 -5.13
CA ARG A 285 4.44 -0.66 -5.79
C ARG A 285 4.39 -0.85 -7.30
N ALA A 286 5.54 -0.94 -7.96
CA ALA A 286 5.61 -1.15 -9.41
C ALA A 286 4.85 -2.41 -9.82
N ILE A 287 5.02 -3.47 -9.03
CA ILE A 287 4.40 -4.76 -9.32
C ILE A 287 2.91 -4.75 -8.94
N GLY A 288 2.53 -4.20 -7.78
CA GLY A 288 1.14 -4.10 -7.35
C GLY A 288 0.26 -3.21 -8.24
N HIS A 289 0.74 -2.04 -8.65
CA HIS A 289 -0.01 -1.10 -9.48
C HIS A 289 -0.21 -1.63 -10.92
N SER A 290 0.70 -2.47 -11.43
CA SER A 290 0.55 -3.08 -12.75
C SER A 290 -0.66 -4.03 -12.85
N MET A 291 -1.05 -4.66 -11.74
CA MET A 291 -2.13 -5.64 -11.69
C MET A 291 -3.53 -5.02 -11.58
N VAL A 292 -3.64 -3.71 -11.34
CA VAL A 292 -4.93 -3.02 -11.12
C VAL A 292 -5.75 -3.02 -12.40
N SER A 293 -6.90 -3.69 -12.38
CA SER A 293 -7.85 -3.74 -13.49
C SER A 293 -8.91 -2.65 -13.35
N SER A 294 -9.30 -2.01 -14.46
CA SER A 294 -10.48 -1.14 -14.53
C SER A 294 -11.81 -1.91 -14.66
N ASP A 295 -11.77 -3.20 -14.95
CA ASP A 295 -12.94 -4.07 -15.09
C ASP A 295 -13.27 -4.74 -13.76
N THR A 296 -13.68 -3.94 -12.78
CA THR A 296 -14.11 -4.42 -11.47
C THR A 296 -15.62 -4.57 -11.42
N THR A 297 -16.09 -5.61 -10.72
CA THR A 297 -17.50 -5.90 -10.58
C THR A 297 -17.89 -6.23 -9.15
N ARG A 298 -19.18 -6.10 -8.88
CA ARG A 298 -19.89 -6.69 -7.75
C ARG A 298 -20.76 -7.83 -8.24
N ARG A 299 -20.66 -8.99 -7.58
CA ARG A 299 -21.38 -10.20 -7.99
C ARG A 299 -22.40 -10.62 -6.94
N LEU A 300 -23.67 -10.61 -7.32
CA LEU A 300 -24.79 -10.99 -6.45
C LEU A 300 -24.81 -12.51 -6.22
N ALA A 301 -25.57 -12.93 -5.20
CA ALA A 301 -25.71 -14.36 -4.86
C ALA A 301 -26.36 -15.19 -5.99
N ASN A 302 -27.18 -14.56 -6.83
CA ASN A 302 -27.83 -15.19 -7.99
C ASN A 302 -26.95 -15.24 -9.25
N GLY A 303 -25.69 -14.79 -9.18
CA GLY A 303 -24.76 -14.74 -10.30
C GLY A 303 -24.84 -13.45 -11.15
N ASN A 304 -25.81 -12.56 -10.90
CA ASN A 304 -25.88 -11.29 -11.60
C ASN A 304 -24.65 -10.43 -11.30
N VAL A 305 -24.17 -9.73 -12.33
CA VAL A 305 -22.97 -8.90 -12.28
C VAL A 305 -23.38 -7.43 -12.36
N ILE A 306 -22.85 -6.62 -11.45
CA ILE A 306 -22.91 -5.16 -11.49
C ILE A 306 -21.50 -4.66 -11.79
N LYS A 307 -21.30 -3.95 -12.90
CA LYS A 307 -20.02 -3.32 -13.20
C LYS A 307 -19.83 -2.11 -12.28
N ASP A 308 -18.70 -2.04 -11.59
CA ASP A 308 -18.31 -0.85 -10.84
C ASP A 308 -17.39 0.00 -11.72
N GLN A 309 -17.47 1.32 -11.57
CA GLN A 309 -16.54 2.23 -12.23
C GLN A 309 -15.41 2.54 -11.26
N ILE A 310 -14.21 2.05 -11.55
CA ILE A 310 -13.06 2.18 -10.65
C ILE A 310 -12.77 3.65 -10.32
N ASP A 311 -12.89 4.56 -11.29
CA ASP A 311 -12.62 5.99 -11.13
C ASP A 311 -13.52 6.67 -10.09
N TYR A 312 -14.75 6.17 -9.92
CA TYR A 312 -15.73 6.69 -8.95
C TYR A 312 -15.82 5.88 -7.66
N THR A 313 -15.22 4.69 -7.61
CA THR A 313 -15.31 3.78 -6.45
C THR A 313 -14.00 3.71 -5.68
N TRP A 314 -12.88 3.95 -6.35
CA TRP A 314 -11.57 4.04 -5.73
C TRP A 314 -11.47 5.34 -4.93
N HIS A 315 -11.01 5.26 -3.67
CA HIS A 315 -11.06 6.34 -2.66
C HIS A 315 -12.48 6.80 -2.26
N HIS A 316 -13.51 6.03 -2.58
CA HIS A 316 -14.87 6.26 -2.08
C HIS A 316 -15.22 5.23 -1.01
N ILE A 317 -15.61 5.71 0.16
CA ILE A 317 -16.08 4.85 1.25
C ILE A 317 -17.47 4.34 0.89
N VAL A 318 -17.65 3.02 1.00
CA VAL A 318 -18.94 2.37 0.74
C VAL A 318 -19.47 1.75 2.02
N ASN A 319 -20.75 1.94 2.28
CA ASN A 319 -21.38 1.29 3.40
C ASN A 319 -21.65 -0.19 3.08
N PHE A 320 -21.07 -1.11 3.86
CA PHE A 320 -21.31 -2.56 3.75
C PHE A 320 -22.62 -2.96 4.42
N THR A 321 -23.73 -2.71 3.73
CA THR A 321 -25.03 -3.28 4.07
C THR A 321 -25.03 -4.80 3.88
N LYS A 322 -26.04 -5.48 4.44
CA LYS A 322 -26.18 -6.95 4.39
C LYS A 322 -26.01 -7.48 2.96
N GLY A 323 -25.02 -8.35 2.76
CA GLY A 323 -24.71 -8.99 1.46
C GLY A 323 -23.85 -8.16 0.51
N ARG A 324 -23.63 -6.86 0.76
CA ARG A 324 -22.78 -6.02 -0.11
C ARG A 324 -21.30 -6.36 0.00
N LEU A 325 -20.82 -6.71 1.20
CA LEU A 325 -19.46 -7.20 1.40
C LEU A 325 -19.17 -8.41 0.51
N ASP A 326 -20.06 -9.40 0.51
CA ASP A 326 -19.92 -10.62 -0.29
C ASP A 326 -19.89 -10.32 -1.79
N GLN A 327 -20.61 -9.29 -2.25
CA GLN A 327 -20.58 -8.89 -3.65
C GLN A 327 -19.20 -8.42 -4.09
N TYR A 328 -18.52 -7.63 -3.26
CA TYR A 328 -17.16 -7.16 -3.52
C TYR A 328 -16.15 -8.30 -3.49
N ILE A 329 -16.25 -9.19 -2.50
CA ILE A 329 -15.38 -10.37 -2.40
C ILE A 329 -15.55 -11.28 -3.62
N ARG A 330 -16.79 -11.61 -4.01
CA ARG A 330 -17.05 -12.42 -5.22
C ARG A 330 -16.50 -11.73 -6.47
N GLY A 331 -16.67 -10.41 -6.60
CA GLY A 331 -16.05 -9.63 -7.67
C GLY A 331 -14.56 -9.95 -7.83
N TYR A 332 -13.78 -9.75 -6.77
CA TYR A 332 -12.33 -9.99 -6.81
C TYR A 332 -11.91 -11.45 -7.00
N LEU A 333 -12.76 -12.41 -6.64
CA LEU A 333 -12.49 -13.83 -6.88
C LEU A 333 -12.67 -14.23 -8.34
N PHE A 334 -13.59 -13.58 -9.08
CA PHE A 334 -13.93 -13.94 -10.46
C PHE A 334 -13.39 -12.97 -11.51
N ASP A 335 -13.08 -11.74 -11.14
CA ASP A 335 -12.61 -10.73 -12.07
C ASP A 335 -11.10 -10.89 -12.30
N PRO A 336 -10.63 -10.91 -13.55
CA PRO A 336 -9.21 -11.10 -13.84
C PRO A 336 -8.39 -9.87 -13.44
N SER A 337 -7.19 -10.09 -12.90
CA SER A 337 -6.21 -9.02 -12.75
C SER A 337 -5.63 -8.65 -14.11
N ASN A 338 -4.96 -7.49 -14.20
CA ASN A 338 -4.03 -7.30 -15.31
C ASN A 338 -2.81 -8.23 -15.12
N LYS A 339 -2.11 -8.54 -16.21
CA LYS A 339 -0.83 -9.24 -16.18
C LYS A 339 0.18 -8.38 -15.42
N ILE A 340 0.99 -9.07 -14.63
CA ILE A 340 2.09 -8.43 -13.92
C ILE A 340 3.09 -7.94 -14.97
N ASP A 341 3.39 -6.65 -14.97
CA ASP A 341 4.50 -6.13 -15.78
C ASP A 341 5.82 -6.42 -15.04
N MET A 342 6.29 -7.66 -15.17
CA MET A 342 7.63 -8.06 -14.70
C MET A 342 8.73 -7.68 -15.70
N PHE A 343 8.37 -7.19 -16.89
CA PHE A 343 9.30 -6.97 -18.00
C PHE A 343 10.01 -5.62 -17.91
N LEU A 344 10.38 -5.16 -16.72
CA LEU A 344 11.32 -4.04 -16.57
C LEU A 344 12.70 -4.33 -17.15
N ARG A 345 13.02 -5.53 -17.64
CA ARG A 345 14.30 -5.79 -18.33
C ARG A 345 14.20 -5.52 -19.84
N THR A 346 13.34 -6.26 -20.53
CA THR A 346 13.15 -6.15 -21.99
C THR A 346 12.45 -4.84 -22.36
N GLN A 347 11.47 -4.41 -21.56
CA GLN A 347 10.84 -3.12 -21.73
C GLN A 347 11.82 -2.00 -21.42
N CYS A 348 12.75 -2.13 -20.44
CA CYS A 348 13.78 -1.10 -20.17
C CYS A 348 14.80 -1.00 -21.30
N GLU A 349 15.22 -2.07 -21.97
CA GLU A 349 16.10 -1.95 -23.17
C GLU A 349 15.38 -1.31 -24.37
N ILE A 350 14.13 -1.71 -24.63
CA ILE A 350 13.30 -1.11 -25.70
C ILE A 350 12.97 0.36 -25.35
N THR A 351 12.66 0.63 -24.09
CA THR A 351 12.43 1.95 -23.53
C THR A 351 13.69 2.79 -23.55
N TRP A 352 14.85 2.21 -23.25
CA TRP A 352 16.15 2.88 -23.30
C TRP A 352 16.44 3.29 -24.74
N LYS A 353 16.21 2.42 -25.73
CA LYS A 353 16.29 2.79 -27.16
C LYS A 353 15.37 3.94 -27.56
N LYS A 354 14.15 4.00 -27.00
CA LYS A 354 13.18 5.10 -27.22
C LYS A 354 13.55 6.38 -26.45
N ILE A 355 14.12 6.26 -25.26
CA ILE A 355 14.52 7.40 -24.42
C ILE A 355 15.83 7.99 -24.93
N SER A 356 16.80 7.16 -25.34
CA SER A 356 18.09 7.59 -25.89
C SER A 356 17.93 8.31 -27.24
N THR A 357 16.86 8.03 -27.98
CA THR A 357 16.52 8.80 -29.20
C THR A 357 15.91 10.17 -28.89
N ILE A 358 15.26 10.35 -27.74
CA ILE A 358 14.70 11.63 -27.29
C ILE A 358 15.73 12.44 -26.47
N PHE A 359 16.65 11.76 -25.78
CA PHE A 359 17.64 12.32 -24.87
C PHE A 359 19.02 11.64 -25.08
N PRO A 360 19.80 12.07 -26.09
CA PRO A 360 21.01 11.37 -26.55
C PRO A 360 22.21 11.46 -25.58
N ASN A 361 22.18 12.35 -24.59
CA ASN A 361 23.28 12.57 -23.65
C ASN A 361 23.06 11.88 -22.28
N MET A 362 22.04 11.03 -22.15
CA MET A 362 21.80 10.27 -20.92
C MET A 362 22.62 8.97 -20.92
N GLU A 363 23.28 8.65 -19.81
CA GLU A 363 23.93 7.34 -19.60
C GLU A 363 22.89 6.25 -19.32
N GLN A 364 23.18 5.02 -19.78
CA GLN A 364 22.27 3.88 -19.71
C GLN A 364 21.86 3.55 -18.27
N ILE A 365 20.58 3.77 -17.96
CA ILE A 365 19.99 3.52 -16.64
C ILE A 365 19.68 2.02 -16.44
N CYS A 366 19.58 1.25 -17.54
CA CYS A 366 19.37 -0.21 -17.49
C CYS A 366 20.73 -0.94 -17.46
N LEU A 367 21.34 -1.06 -16.28
CA LEU A 367 22.43 -2.01 -16.03
C LEU A 367 21.89 -3.15 -15.17
N LEU A 368 21.49 -4.26 -15.82
CA LEU A 368 21.39 -5.63 -15.28
C LEU A 368 21.31 -6.70 -16.39
#